data_AF-A0A3C0ZVZ8-F1
#
_entry.id   AF-A0A3C0ZVZ8-F1
#
_cell.length_a   1.000
_cell.length_b   1.000
_cell.length_c   1.000
_cell.angle_alpha   90.00
_cell.angle_beta   90.00
_cell.angle_gamma   90.00
#
_symmetry.space_group_name_H-M   'P 1'
#
loop_
_entity.id
_entity.type
_entity.pdbx_description
1 polymer ?
#
loop_
_entity_poly.entity_id
_entity_poly.type
_entity_poly.pdbx_seq_one_letter_code
_entity_poly.pdbx_strand_id
1 'polypeptide(L)'
;IKMAKYYELTEHDVVASVMTDSAVMYSSRVRELQEEDGAYTREMAAVDFHTHILGEKTDNMMELTYPVRKRVHNLKYYTWVEQQGKTSEELNALWYDQENTWDSVKADADRIDEMIREFNEDTGLLKNL
;
A
#
# COMPACT_ATOMS: atom_id res chain seq x y z
N ILE A 1 -6.86 12.84 -5.84
CA ILE A 1 -7.69 14.08 -5.79
C ILE A 1 -8.13 14.42 -4.37
N LYS A 2 -8.83 13.53 -3.65
CA LYS A 2 -9.29 13.77 -2.26
C LYS A 2 -8.16 14.16 -1.29
N MET A 3 -7.19 13.28 -1.09
CA MET A 3 -6.08 13.49 -0.15
C MET A 3 -5.29 14.76 -0.48
N ALA A 4 -4.99 14.97 -1.76
CA ALA A 4 -4.29 16.17 -2.21
C ALA A 4 -5.06 17.46 -1.88
N LYS A 5 -6.38 17.49 -2.07
CA LYS A 5 -7.21 18.64 -1.67
C LYS A 5 -7.29 18.81 -0.16
N TYR A 6 -7.45 17.71 0.59
CA TYR A 6 -7.58 17.73 2.04
C TYR A 6 -6.33 18.28 2.73
N TYR A 7 -5.13 17.89 2.27
CA TYR A 7 -3.85 18.37 2.77
C TYR A 7 -3.30 19.57 2.00
N GLU A 8 -4.08 20.16 1.09
CA GLU A 8 -3.68 21.32 0.27
C GLU A 8 -2.35 21.12 -0.47
N LEU A 9 -2.09 19.90 -0.95
CA LEU A 9 -0.87 19.55 -1.65
C LEU A 9 -0.72 20.34 -2.95
N THR A 10 0.51 20.72 -3.22
CA THR A 10 0.96 21.49 -4.37
C THR A 10 1.82 20.64 -5.30
N GLU A 11 2.26 21.25 -6.40
CA GLU A 11 3.26 20.65 -7.31
C GLU A 11 4.63 20.38 -6.67
N HIS A 12 4.88 20.90 -5.47
CA HIS A 12 6.11 20.67 -4.72
C HIS A 12 6.04 19.50 -3.74
N ASP A 13 4.86 18.87 -3.59
CA ASP A 13 4.63 17.80 -2.63
C ASP A 13 4.71 16.41 -3.27
N VAL A 14 5.23 15.44 -2.52
CA VAL A 14 5.35 14.04 -2.96
C VAL A 14 4.38 13.16 -2.18
N VAL A 15 3.57 12.38 -2.91
CA VAL A 15 2.68 11.38 -2.33
C VAL A 15 3.19 9.98 -2.67
N ALA A 16 3.52 9.21 -1.64
CA ALA A 16 3.82 7.79 -1.76
C ALA A 16 2.59 6.97 -1.33
N SER A 17 2.23 5.96 -2.13
CA SER A 17 1.17 5.01 -1.82
C SER A 17 1.65 3.60 -2.16
N VAL A 18 1.22 2.62 -1.37
CA VAL A 18 1.54 1.21 -1.59
C VAL A 18 0.25 0.48 -1.98
N MET A 19 0.31 -0.26 -3.09
CA MET A 19 -0.74 -1.19 -3.49
C MET A 19 -0.22 -2.59 -3.21
N THR A 20 -0.86 -3.31 -2.29
CA THR A 20 -0.39 -4.63 -1.82
C THR A 20 -0.79 -5.78 -2.73
N ASP A 21 -1.86 -5.59 -3.52
CA ASP A 21 -2.40 -6.62 -4.41
C ASP A 21 -2.43 -6.13 -5.87
N SER A 22 -2.27 -7.08 -6.79
CA SER A 22 -2.39 -6.84 -8.23
C SER A 22 -3.83 -6.99 -8.69
N ALA A 23 -4.27 -6.14 -9.63
CA ALA A 23 -5.57 -6.26 -10.29
C ALA A 23 -5.80 -7.66 -10.90
N VAL A 24 -4.73 -8.34 -11.34
CA VAL A 24 -4.79 -9.68 -11.94
C VAL A 24 -5.42 -10.70 -11.00
N MET A 25 -5.21 -10.54 -9.68
CA MET A 25 -5.74 -11.45 -8.65
C MET A 25 -7.27 -11.45 -8.58
N TYR A 26 -7.93 -10.43 -9.14
CA TYR A 26 -9.38 -10.25 -9.06
C TYR A 26 -10.13 -10.72 -10.31
N SER A 27 -9.46 -11.34 -11.28
CA SER A 27 -10.09 -11.72 -12.56
C SER A 27 -11.25 -12.71 -12.38
N SER A 28 -11.14 -13.66 -11.45
CA SER A 28 -12.24 -14.58 -11.13
C SER A 28 -13.44 -13.83 -10.55
N ARG A 29 -13.18 -12.84 -9.69
CA ARG A 29 -14.23 -12.02 -9.06
C ARG A 29 -15.01 -11.20 -10.08
N VAL A 30 -14.33 -10.65 -11.10
CA VAL A 30 -14.99 -9.93 -12.19
C VAL A 30 -15.94 -10.86 -12.95
N ARG A 31 -15.54 -12.10 -13.22
CA ARG A 31 -16.41 -13.08 -13.89
C ARG A 31 -17.61 -13.46 -13.02
N GLU A 32 -17.39 -13.74 -11.74
CA GLU A 32 -18.47 -14.03 -10.79
C GLU A 32 -19.50 -12.90 -10.75
N LEU A 33 -19.05 -11.65 -10.63
CA LEU A 33 -19.94 -10.49 -10.65
C LEU A 33 -20.69 -10.36 -11.97
N GLN A 34 -20.06 -10.67 -13.11
CA GLN A 34 -20.74 -10.65 -14.40
C GLN A 34 -21.79 -11.75 -14.54
N GLU A 35 -21.57 -12.91 -13.92
CA GLU A 35 -22.55 -14.01 -13.86
C GLU A 35 -23.73 -13.68 -12.93
N GLU A 36 -23.46 -13.02 -11.80
CA GLU A 36 -24.46 -12.60 -10.81
C GLU A 36 -25.30 -11.40 -11.26
N ASP A 37 -24.64 -10.32 -11.72
CA ASP A 37 -25.24 -9.01 -11.98
C ASP A 37 -25.45 -8.73 -13.48
N GLY A 38 -24.92 -9.59 -14.35
CA GLY A 38 -24.97 -9.44 -15.80
C GLY A 38 -23.82 -8.60 -16.38
N ALA A 39 -23.92 -8.30 -17.67
CA ALA A 39 -22.87 -7.56 -18.37
C ALA A 39 -22.73 -6.13 -17.83
N TYR A 40 -21.49 -5.70 -17.59
CA TYR A 40 -21.21 -4.34 -17.15
C TYR A 40 -21.60 -3.32 -18.22
N THR A 41 -22.58 -2.47 -17.92
CA THR A 41 -23.12 -1.52 -18.89
C THR A 41 -22.56 -0.11 -18.71
N ARG A 42 -22.84 0.77 -19.69
CA ARG A 42 -22.46 2.17 -19.62
C ARG A 42 -23.18 2.91 -18.48
N GLU A 43 -24.42 2.54 -18.21
CA GLU A 43 -25.23 3.09 -17.12
C GLU A 43 -24.61 2.73 -15.77
N MET A 44 -24.19 1.48 -15.58
CA MET A 44 -23.45 1.05 -14.39
C MET A 44 -22.13 1.83 -14.23
N ALA A 45 -21.36 1.95 -15.31
CA ALA A 45 -20.13 2.74 -15.29
C ALA A 45 -20.36 4.21 -14.91
N ALA A 46 -21.46 4.81 -15.37
CA ALA A 46 -21.82 6.17 -14.98
C ALA A 46 -22.18 6.25 -13.49
N VAL A 47 -22.94 5.30 -12.97
CA VAL A 47 -23.30 5.23 -11.54
C VAL A 47 -22.04 5.05 -10.67
N ASP A 48 -21.17 4.11 -11.01
CA ASP A 48 -19.95 3.82 -10.25
C ASP A 48 -18.99 5.00 -10.26
N PHE A 49 -18.82 5.66 -11.41
CA PHE A 49 -17.97 6.84 -11.51
C PHE A 49 -18.46 7.98 -10.61
N HIS A 50 -19.77 8.26 -10.62
CA HIS A 50 -20.30 9.33 -9.78
C HIS A 50 -20.30 8.95 -8.29
N THR A 51 -20.53 7.68 -7.97
CA THR A 51 -20.66 7.20 -6.58
C THR A 51 -19.29 6.98 -5.94
N HIS A 52 -18.40 6.25 -6.60
CA HIS A 52 -17.13 5.77 -6.02
C HIS A 52 -15.91 6.61 -6.40
N ILE A 53 -16.00 7.45 -7.43
CA ILE A 53 -14.88 8.35 -7.80
C ILE A 53 -15.19 9.80 -7.42
N LEU A 54 -16.33 10.33 -7.87
CA LEU A 54 -16.70 11.72 -7.59
C LEU A 54 -17.35 11.89 -6.21
N GLY A 55 -18.04 10.86 -5.72
CA GLY A 55 -18.74 10.86 -4.44
C GLY A 55 -17.85 10.64 -3.22
N GLU A 56 -16.55 10.41 -3.43
CA GLU A 56 -15.58 10.14 -2.37
C GLU A 56 -15.43 11.31 -1.38
N LYS A 57 -15.58 10.98 -0.09
CA LYS A 57 -15.49 11.93 1.03
C LYS A 57 -14.38 11.53 2.00
N THR A 58 -14.18 12.37 3.02
CA THR A 58 -13.16 12.22 4.06
C THR A 58 -13.62 11.36 5.24
N ASP A 59 -14.85 10.88 5.23
CA ASP A 59 -15.41 9.96 6.23
C ASP A 59 -14.60 8.65 6.35
N ASN A 60 -14.08 8.16 5.23
CA ASN A 60 -13.21 6.98 5.20
C ASN A 60 -11.70 7.32 5.32
N MET A 61 -11.35 8.59 5.56
CA MET A 61 -9.95 8.97 5.83
C MET A 61 -9.61 8.81 7.30
N MET A 62 -8.37 8.40 7.56
CA MET A 62 -7.86 8.30 8.92
C MET A 62 -6.46 8.89 9.00
N GLU A 63 -6.33 9.95 9.79
CA GLU A 63 -5.03 10.51 10.14
C GLU A 63 -4.35 9.59 11.16
N LEU A 64 -3.07 9.29 10.91
CA LEU A 64 -2.27 8.41 11.75
C LEU A 64 -1.77 9.14 13.01
N THR A 65 -2.70 9.51 13.89
CA THR A 65 -2.38 9.97 15.24
C THR A 65 -1.64 8.90 16.04
N TYR A 66 -1.00 9.25 17.15
CA TYR A 66 -0.30 8.29 18.01
C TYR A 66 -1.09 7.00 18.33
N PRO A 67 -2.33 7.06 18.85
CA PRO A 67 -3.10 5.84 19.16
C PRO A 67 -3.43 5.03 17.91
N VAL A 68 -3.69 5.68 16.77
CA VAL A 68 -3.96 4.99 15.51
C VAL A 68 -2.70 4.29 14.99
N ARG A 69 -1.54 4.96 15.04
CA ARG A 69 -0.26 4.33 14.71
C ARG A 69 0.02 3.14 15.61
N LYS A 70 -0.26 3.23 16.92
CA LYS A 70 -0.04 2.11 17.84
C LYS A 70 -0.99 0.95 17.54
N ARG A 71 -2.23 1.22 17.13
CA ARG A 71 -3.16 0.19 16.64
C ARG A 71 -2.60 -0.53 15.41
N VAL A 72 -2.11 0.22 14.41
CA VAL A 72 -1.47 -0.35 13.20
C VAL A 72 -0.21 -1.14 13.52
N HIS A 73 0.54 -0.73 14.55
CA HIS A 73 1.67 -1.51 15.04
C HIS A 73 1.22 -2.84 15.65
N ASN A 74 0.23 -2.83 16.53
CA ASN A 74 -0.28 -4.06 17.15
C ASN A 74 -0.92 -5.03 16.15
N LEU A 75 -1.53 -4.52 15.07
CA LEU A 75 -2.09 -5.36 13.99
C LEU A 75 -1.05 -6.28 13.34
N LYS A 76 0.24 -5.93 13.39
CA LYS A 76 1.32 -6.76 12.84
C LYS A 76 1.52 -8.06 13.60
N TYR A 77 0.99 -8.20 14.82
CA TYR A 77 1.18 -9.39 15.64
C TYR A 77 0.83 -10.67 14.89
N TYR A 78 -0.33 -10.69 14.21
CA TYR A 78 -0.78 -11.86 13.47
C TYR A 78 0.22 -12.27 12.38
N THR A 79 0.62 -11.33 11.52
CA THR A 79 1.53 -11.64 10.41
C THR A 79 2.97 -11.85 10.86
N TRP A 80 3.45 -11.07 11.82
CA TRP A 80 4.85 -11.05 12.25
C TRP A 80 5.16 -12.19 13.21
N VAL A 81 4.35 -12.34 14.26
CA VAL A 81 4.57 -13.34 15.30
C VAL A 81 3.97 -14.68 14.89
N GLU A 82 2.68 -14.73 14.57
CA GLU A 82 2.01 -16.01 14.36
C GLU A 82 2.36 -16.65 13.01
N GLN A 83 2.41 -15.88 11.92
CA GLN A 83 2.69 -16.43 10.59
C GLN A 83 4.18 -16.54 10.26
N GLN A 84 4.97 -15.52 10.60
CA GLN A 84 6.41 -15.50 10.28
C GLN A 84 7.30 -16.05 11.40
N GLY A 85 6.75 -16.38 12.57
CA GLY A 85 7.48 -16.97 13.68
C GLY A 85 8.46 -16.03 14.38
N LYS A 86 8.30 -14.72 14.22
CA LYS A 86 9.10 -13.71 14.92
C LYS A 86 8.64 -13.56 16.37
N THR A 87 9.48 -12.96 17.19
CA THR A 87 9.18 -12.72 18.61
C THR A 87 8.37 -11.44 18.82
N SER A 88 7.66 -11.37 19.95
CA SER A 88 6.93 -10.16 20.35
C SER A 88 7.85 -8.99 20.68
N GLU A 89 9.06 -9.31 21.12
CA GLU A 89 10.16 -8.42 21.43
C GLU A 89 10.68 -7.76 20.14
N GLU A 90 10.93 -8.54 19.09
CA GLU A 90 11.27 -8.01 17.76
C GLU A 90 10.15 -7.12 17.20
N LEU A 91 8.88 -7.50 17.40
CA LEU A 91 7.77 -6.63 17.01
C LEU A 91 7.81 -5.30 17.77
N ASN A 92 7.96 -5.33 19.10
CA ASN A 92 8.03 -4.13 19.94
C ASN A 92 9.24 -3.24 19.60
N ALA A 93 10.37 -3.83 19.20
CA ALA A 93 11.55 -3.11 18.74
C ALA A 93 11.23 -2.19 17.54
N LEU A 94 10.33 -2.61 16.64
CA LEU A 94 9.86 -1.76 15.53
C LEU A 94 9.22 -0.44 15.98
N TRP A 95 8.80 -0.34 17.25
CA TRP A 95 8.21 0.86 17.84
C TRP A 95 9.12 1.60 18.81
N TYR A 96 9.89 0.88 19.63
CA TYR A 96 10.69 1.47 20.70
C TYR A 96 12.18 1.58 20.38
N ASP A 97 12.69 0.82 19.42
CA ASP A 97 14.12 0.75 19.08
C ASP A 97 14.36 1.26 17.66
N GLN A 98 14.19 2.58 17.48
CA GLN A 98 14.32 3.23 16.18
C GLN A 98 15.74 3.10 15.61
N GLU A 99 16.76 3.26 16.47
CA GLU A 99 18.17 3.27 16.07
C GLU A 99 18.59 1.91 15.50
N ASN A 100 18.31 0.81 16.21
CA ASN A 100 18.75 -0.52 15.78
C ASN A 100 17.79 -1.15 14.75
N THR A 101 16.58 -0.62 14.59
CA THR A 101 15.60 -1.15 13.62
C THR A 101 15.56 -0.35 12.33
N TRP A 102 15.17 0.92 12.39
CA TRP A 102 14.88 1.70 11.18
C TRP A 102 16.12 2.42 10.66
N ASP A 103 17.01 2.89 11.54
CA ASP A 103 18.21 3.57 11.11
C ASP A 103 19.26 2.59 10.57
N SER A 104 19.32 1.36 11.10
CA SER A 104 20.10 0.26 10.51
C SER A 104 19.62 -0.11 9.10
N VAL A 105 18.30 -0.21 8.87
CA VAL A 105 17.74 -0.46 7.54
C VAL A 105 18.06 0.67 6.56
N LYS A 106 18.01 1.94 7.00
CA LYS A 106 18.39 3.07 6.16
C LYS A 106 19.87 3.06 5.81
N ALA A 107 20.74 2.59 6.71
CA ALA A 107 22.17 2.47 6.44
C ALA A 107 22.48 1.48 5.30
N ASP A 108 21.57 0.54 5.04
CA ASP A 108 21.67 -0.44 3.96
C ASP A 108 21.13 0.08 2.61
N ALA A 109 20.68 1.34 2.51
CA ALA A 109 20.09 1.89 1.29
C ALA A 109 20.97 1.72 0.05
N ASP A 110 22.27 2.03 0.15
CA ASP A 110 23.21 1.90 -0.98
C ASP A 110 23.34 0.45 -1.46
N ARG A 111 23.29 -0.51 -0.53
CA ARG A 111 23.34 -1.95 -0.84
C ARG A 111 22.04 -2.42 -1.51
N ILE A 112 20.90 -1.91 -1.04
CA ILE A 112 19.60 -2.19 -1.65
C ILE A 112 19.56 -1.63 -3.09
N ASP A 113 20.08 -0.42 -3.31
CA ASP A 113 20.17 0.19 -4.64
C ASP A 113 21.02 -0.65 -5.60
N GLU A 114 22.13 -1.22 -5.11
CA GLU A 114 22.94 -2.13 -5.91
C GLU A 114 22.18 -3.42 -6.27
N MET A 115 21.52 -4.05 -5.31
CA MET A 115 20.70 -5.23 -5.56
C MET A 115 19.55 -4.95 -6.55
N ILE A 116 18.97 -3.75 -6.53
CA ILE A 116 17.95 -3.32 -7.49
C ILE A 116 18.56 -3.20 -8.90
N ARG A 117 19.76 -2.64 -9.03
CA ARG A 117 20.47 -2.55 -10.33
C ARG A 117 20.75 -3.94 -10.89
N GLU A 118 21.32 -4.83 -10.10
CA GLU A 118 21.60 -6.23 -10.49
C GLU A 118 20.31 -6.94 -10.94
N PHE A 119 19.24 -6.84 -10.16
CA PHE A 119 17.94 -7.42 -10.52
C PHE A 119 17.39 -6.87 -11.85
N ASN A 120 17.50 -5.57 -12.09
CA ASN A 120 17.03 -4.95 -13.33
C ASN A 120 17.88 -5.37 -14.55
N GLU A 121 19.18 -5.61 -14.36
CA GLU A 121 20.05 -6.15 -15.41
C GLU A 121 19.70 -7.60 -15.74
N ASP A 122 19.49 -8.44 -14.73
CA ASP A 122 19.15 -9.87 -14.86
C ASP A 122 17.78 -10.08 -15.51
N THR A 123 16.81 -9.24 -15.17
CA THR A 123 15.47 -9.27 -15.79
C THR A 123 15.46 -8.73 -17.22
N GLY A 124 16.54 -8.08 -17.67
CA GLY A 124 16.65 -7.50 -19.01
C GLY A 124 15.69 -6.33 -19.27
N LEU A 125 15.04 -5.83 -18.21
CA LEU A 125 13.99 -4.81 -18.27
C LEU A 125 14.51 -3.50 -18.88
N LEU A 126 15.75 -3.14 -18.56
CA LEU A 126 16.42 -1.94 -19.08
C LEU A 126 16.99 -2.08 -20.49
N LYS A 127 17.11 -3.31 -21.04
CA LYS A 127 17.58 -3.55 -22.41
C LYS A 127 16.45 -3.43 -23.46
N ASN A 128 15.20 -3.41 -22.99
CA ASN A 128 13.99 -3.32 -23.81
C ASN A 128 13.29 -1.94 -23.73
N LEU A 129 13.92 -0.96 -23.08
CA LEU A 129 13.52 0.45 -23.00
C LEU A 129 14.30 1.27 -24.03
#